data_AF-A0A923J5C8-F1
#
_entry.id   AF-A0A923J5C8-F1
#
_cell.length_a   1.000
_cell.length_b   1.000
_cell.length_c   1.000
_cell.angle_alpha   90.00
_cell.angle_beta   90.00
_cell.angle_gamma   90.00
#
_symmetry.space_group_name_H-M   'P 1'
#
loop_
_entity.id
_entity.type
_entity.pdbx_description
1 polymer ?
#
loop_
_entity_poly.entity_id
_entity_poly.type
_entity_poly.pdbx_seq_one_letter_code
_entity_poly.pdbx_strand_id
1 'polypeptide(L)'
;MRYPRWQAGFCCILTALFIFSLSPALADKDAKRVLILPLTIHSEKDLTFLNKGIMDMMASRIGQSAKVIREIAPDPGKDPVQMGRDLNADYVVTGSVTLFGNSASTDATLTEVDSGEAALQFSQFGQSSGDALMHINQFATQVSRHIASMSAAAPQVAAPTAAAPAVMIPQVAPQVQLVQPPQPAVVIAPQAPAAPVVAATAAAVTTTAEPLEALWTSNPFKGTISALATGDVDGDGSPEIVFAHENRIIVENKNKERLDRLAAFDAGKRHTIISVDAGDINGNGTAEIFVTRLDAHNKLDSVVLEWNGSGLQAIATDQRWYFRVTDDPEKGRILMGQRRGTPSANDTGGLYAHTHFLPGVFELTWNGKAYQTGRRFPLPNDMTLYRFARGNIFNDGKVRAIAYSSGDELRIYDPAGSPQWAGEETLGGNPIFLEATSSTDARTKDRTYLTQRFIVADLDDDGKVEVVTVHNRDAARGFVERFRKYTRGRMIALRWNKVNMKEIWTGEDISGYISDFSLADLNGDGRLEAVYAMVASTGLTQARSSNIVVEQIGSLSGK
;
A
#
# COMPACT_ATOMS: atom_id res chain seq x y z
N MET A 1 47.63 82.32 26.23
CA MET A 1 48.62 82.11 27.32
C MET A 1 48.13 81.00 28.23
N ARG A 2 48.97 79.98 28.42
CA ARG A 2 49.04 78.97 29.50
C ARG A 2 47.85 78.00 29.73
N TYR A 3 48.00 76.81 29.13
CA TYR A 3 47.87 75.47 29.78
C TYR A 3 48.96 75.26 30.87
N PRO A 4 49.06 74.15 31.65
CA PRO A 4 48.34 72.84 31.66
C PRO A 4 47.91 72.41 33.10
N ARG A 5 47.44 71.21 33.49
CA ARG A 5 47.79 69.78 33.22
C ARG A 5 46.55 68.92 33.61
N TRP A 6 45.94 68.07 32.79
CA TRP A 6 46.34 66.73 32.30
C TRP A 6 46.90 65.78 33.37
N GLN A 7 46.08 64.82 33.81
CA GLN A 7 46.43 63.39 33.86
C GLN A 7 45.19 62.47 34.02
N ALA A 8 44.96 61.68 32.96
CA ALA A 8 44.48 60.28 32.88
C ALA A 8 43.29 59.83 33.77
N GLY A 9 42.14 59.38 33.28
CA GLY A 9 41.79 59.00 31.91
C GLY A 9 42.34 57.65 31.46
N PHE A 10 42.30 56.59 32.28
CA PHE A 10 42.44 55.19 31.83
C PHE A 10 42.17 54.15 32.96
N CYS A 11 40.98 54.12 33.58
CA CYS A 11 40.69 53.10 34.61
C CYS A 11 39.23 52.60 34.67
N CYS A 12 38.46 52.71 33.58
CA CYS A 12 37.10 52.15 33.52
C CYS A 12 36.85 51.23 32.30
N ILE A 13 37.89 50.87 31.53
CA ILE A 13 37.76 50.02 30.32
C ILE A 13 38.75 48.83 30.38
N LEU A 14 39.13 48.39 31.58
CA LEU A 14 40.01 47.22 31.79
C LEU A 14 39.50 46.25 32.86
N THR A 15 38.21 46.34 33.20
CA THR A 15 37.49 45.37 34.05
C THR A 15 36.41 44.60 33.28
N ALA A 16 36.37 44.74 31.95
CA ALA A 16 35.39 44.10 31.07
C ALA A 16 36.02 43.09 30.09
N LEU A 17 37.29 42.73 30.26
CA LEU A 17 38.03 41.99 29.24
C LEU A 17 39.10 41.05 29.84
N PHE A 18 38.73 40.16 30.78
CA PHE A 18 39.45 38.89 31.04
C PHE A 18 38.77 37.94 32.07
N ILE A 19 37.46 37.66 31.97
CA ILE A 19 36.89 36.41 32.50
C ILE A 19 35.84 35.91 31.50
N PHE A 20 36.31 35.48 30.33
CA PHE A 20 35.50 34.77 29.34
C PHE A 20 36.21 33.45 29.01
N SER A 21 36.39 32.62 30.04
CA SER A 21 36.90 31.25 29.96
C SER A 21 36.17 30.35 30.95
N LEU A 22 34.84 30.34 30.92
CA LEU A 22 34.07 29.24 31.47
C LEU A 22 32.99 28.85 30.47
N SER A 23 33.21 27.69 29.85
CA SER A 23 32.26 26.96 29.04
C SER A 23 30.88 26.90 29.71
N PRO A 24 29.77 27.16 29.00
CA PRO A 24 28.46 26.74 29.48
C PRO A 24 28.34 25.23 29.23
N ALA A 25 29.03 24.44 30.05
CA ALA A 25 28.74 23.01 30.21
C ALA A 25 27.69 22.83 31.31
N LEU A 26 26.54 23.51 31.22
CA LEU A 26 25.44 23.34 32.18
C LEU A 26 24.10 23.67 31.51
N ALA A 27 23.54 22.69 30.79
CA ALA A 27 22.10 22.51 30.58
C ALA A 27 21.84 21.14 29.92
N ASP A 28 22.17 20.03 30.60
CA ASP A 28 21.71 18.69 30.22
C ASP A 28 21.68 17.75 31.44
N LYS A 29 21.10 18.21 32.56
CA LYS A 29 21.02 17.43 33.81
C LYS A 29 19.61 17.03 34.25
N ASP A 30 18.56 17.53 33.60
CA ASP A 30 17.17 17.30 34.03
C ASP A 30 16.32 16.45 33.07
N ALA A 31 16.89 15.99 31.94
CA ALA A 31 16.17 15.09 31.03
C ALA A 31 16.17 13.66 31.59
N LYS A 32 14.99 13.17 31.98
CA LYS A 32 14.79 11.77 32.39
C LYS A 32 15.27 10.80 31.33
N ARG A 33 15.87 9.70 31.75
CA ARG A 33 16.44 8.65 30.90
C ARG A 33 15.55 7.41 30.90
N VAL A 34 15.17 6.94 29.72
CA VAL A 34 14.31 5.76 29.55
C VAL A 34 15.06 4.68 28.79
N LEU A 35 15.25 3.52 29.40
CA LEU A 35 15.74 2.31 28.75
C LEU A 35 14.58 1.57 28.09
N ILE A 36 14.71 1.27 26.80
CA ILE A 36 13.77 0.46 26.04
C ILE A 36 14.42 -0.88 25.75
N LEU A 37 13.80 -1.96 26.25
CA LEU A 37 14.18 -3.33 25.95
C LEU A 37 13.30 -3.91 24.82
N PRO A 38 13.76 -4.95 24.11
CA PRO A 38 12.94 -5.65 23.12
C PRO A 38 11.71 -6.26 23.81
N LEU A 39 10.55 -6.19 23.17
CA LEU A 39 9.34 -6.82 23.69
C LEU A 39 9.40 -8.33 23.41
N THR A 40 8.82 -9.12 24.31
CA THR A 40 8.67 -10.55 24.10
C THR A 40 7.54 -10.77 23.09
N ILE A 41 7.82 -11.38 21.94
CA ILE A 41 6.80 -11.63 20.92
C ILE A 41 6.41 -13.11 20.95
N HIS A 42 5.14 -13.38 21.26
CA HIS A 42 4.53 -14.70 21.20
C HIS A 42 3.69 -14.78 19.92
N SER A 43 4.13 -15.57 18.95
CA SER A 43 3.43 -15.73 17.66
C SER A 43 3.74 -17.08 17.03
N GLU A 44 2.83 -17.57 16.18
CA GLU A 44 3.02 -18.81 15.41
C GLU A 44 4.15 -18.70 14.36
N LYS A 45 4.44 -17.47 13.90
CA LYS A 45 5.53 -17.14 12.97
C LYS A 45 6.66 -16.43 13.70
N ASP A 46 7.89 -16.52 13.21
CA ASP A 46 9.02 -15.74 13.74
C ASP A 46 8.87 -14.27 13.34
N LEU A 47 8.57 -13.44 14.33
CA LEU A 47 8.37 -11.99 14.19
C LEU A 47 9.39 -11.19 15.01
N THR A 48 10.46 -11.82 15.47
CA THR A 48 11.53 -11.17 16.26
C THR A 48 12.17 -10.00 15.52
N PHE A 49 12.18 -10.03 14.18
CA PHE A 49 12.66 -8.92 13.34
C PHE A 49 11.89 -7.60 13.56
N LEU A 50 10.63 -7.65 14.04
CA LEU A 50 9.81 -6.47 14.30
C LEU A 50 10.29 -5.66 15.51
N ASN A 51 11.03 -6.27 16.44
CA ASN A 51 11.47 -5.62 17.67
C ASN A 51 12.27 -4.34 17.38
N LYS A 52 13.13 -4.35 16.35
CA LYS A 52 13.88 -3.16 15.95
C LYS A 52 12.96 -2.00 15.58
N GLY A 53 11.95 -2.25 14.74
CA GLY A 53 10.99 -1.22 14.32
C GLY A 53 10.09 -0.71 15.45
N ILE A 54 9.66 -1.62 16.33
CA ILE A 54 8.87 -1.30 17.53
C ILE A 54 9.67 -0.41 18.47
N MET A 55 10.94 -0.76 18.74
CA MET A 55 11.83 0.05 19.56
C MET A 55 12.13 1.41 18.94
N ASP A 56 12.33 1.49 17.63
CA ASP A 56 12.55 2.75 16.92
C ASP A 56 11.34 3.69 17.03
N MET A 57 10.13 3.13 16.92
CA MET A 57 8.89 3.89 17.09
C MET A 57 8.74 4.41 18.53
N MET A 58 8.94 3.54 19.54
CA MET A 58 8.87 3.95 20.94
C MET A 58 9.92 5.01 21.26
N ALA A 59 11.16 4.83 20.77
CA ALA A 59 12.24 5.80 20.96
C ALA A 59 11.92 7.16 20.33
N SER A 60 11.31 7.19 19.14
CA SER A 60 10.89 8.43 18.50
C SER A 60 9.81 9.19 19.29
N ARG A 61 8.83 8.47 19.88
CA ARG A 61 7.74 9.07 20.66
C ARG A 61 8.22 9.51 22.04
N ILE A 62 8.89 8.64 22.78
CA ILE A 62 9.39 8.91 24.13
C ILE A 62 10.53 9.94 24.09
N GLY A 63 11.32 9.96 23.01
CA GLY A 63 12.40 10.90 22.76
C GLY A 63 11.98 12.37 22.73
N GLN A 64 10.68 12.66 22.64
CA GLN A 64 10.15 14.02 22.74
C GLN A 64 10.19 14.59 24.16
N SER A 65 10.22 13.73 25.17
CA SER A 65 10.12 14.10 26.58
C SER A 65 11.24 13.53 27.46
N ALA A 66 12.09 12.65 26.91
CA ALA A 66 13.12 11.94 27.65
C ALA A 66 14.30 11.57 26.75
N LYS A 67 15.47 11.35 27.36
CA LYS A 67 16.63 10.76 26.68
C LYS A 67 16.46 9.25 26.61
N VAL A 68 16.39 8.70 25.40
CA VAL A 68 16.12 7.27 25.20
C VAL A 68 17.41 6.47 25.02
N ILE A 69 17.51 5.36 25.75
CA ILE A 69 18.54 4.31 25.60
C ILE A 69 17.85 3.09 24.99
N ARG A 70 18.42 2.52 23.94
CA ARG A 70 17.91 1.30 23.30
C ARG A 70 18.94 0.19 23.50
N GLU A 71 18.52 -0.93 24.09
CA GLU A 71 19.34 -2.14 24.20
C GLU A 71 18.72 -3.23 23.34
N ILE A 72 19.40 -3.65 22.28
CA ILE A 72 18.85 -4.55 21.26
C ILE A 72 19.06 -6.02 21.65
N ALA A 73 20.10 -6.29 22.44
CA ALA A 73 20.47 -7.62 22.90
C ALA A 73 20.65 -7.62 24.43
N PRO A 74 19.55 -7.54 25.20
CA PRO A 74 19.64 -7.57 26.67
C PRO A 74 20.21 -8.90 27.15
N ASP A 75 20.90 -8.87 28.30
CA ASP A 75 21.38 -10.08 28.96
C ASP A 75 20.19 -10.90 29.48
N PRO A 76 19.91 -12.09 28.93
CA PRO A 76 18.71 -12.86 29.25
C PRO A 76 18.67 -13.36 30.71
N GLY A 77 19.80 -13.33 31.44
CA GLY A 77 19.88 -13.72 32.85
C GLY A 77 19.71 -12.56 33.84
N LYS A 78 19.53 -11.33 33.35
CA LYS A 78 19.58 -10.12 34.18
C LYS A 78 18.22 -9.47 34.30
N ASP A 79 17.91 -8.96 35.49
CA ASP A 79 16.65 -8.28 35.73
C ASP A 79 16.61 -6.92 34.97
N PRO A 80 15.48 -6.57 34.30
CA PRO A 80 15.35 -5.31 33.56
C PRO A 80 15.63 -4.05 34.39
N VAL A 81 15.24 -4.00 35.66
CA VAL A 81 15.51 -2.85 36.55
C VAL A 81 17.00 -2.76 36.84
N GLN A 82 17.67 -3.90 37.04
CA GLN A 82 19.12 -3.94 37.22
C GLN A 82 19.87 -3.50 35.97
N MET A 83 19.41 -3.86 34.76
CA MET A 83 19.95 -3.31 33.51
C MET A 83 19.74 -1.80 33.41
N GLY A 84 18.59 -1.30 33.87
CA GLY A 84 18.31 0.13 34.00
C GLY A 84 19.34 0.86 34.86
N ARG A 85 19.69 0.29 36.03
CA ARG A 85 20.71 0.86 36.93
C ARG A 85 22.08 0.94 36.27
N ASP A 86 22.52 -0.13 35.62
CA ASP A 86 23.84 -0.19 35.00
C ASP A 86 23.99 0.80 33.83
N LEU A 87 22.88 1.05 33.12
CA LEU A 87 22.82 2.01 32.02
C LEU A 87 22.44 3.43 32.48
N ASN A 88 22.33 3.64 33.80
CA ASN A 88 21.95 4.91 34.42
C ASN A 88 20.65 5.48 33.84
N ALA A 89 19.62 4.62 33.70
CA ALA A 89 18.27 5.00 33.29
C ALA A 89 17.39 5.25 34.52
N ASP A 90 16.48 6.22 34.43
CA ASP A 90 15.47 6.49 35.46
C ASP A 90 14.28 5.50 35.34
N TYR A 91 13.98 5.05 34.12
CA TYR A 91 12.87 4.14 33.82
C TYR A 91 13.27 3.05 32.84
N VAL A 92 12.59 1.91 32.92
CA VAL A 92 12.74 0.78 31.98
C VAL A 92 11.37 0.42 31.40
N VAL A 93 11.32 0.25 30.07
CA VAL A 93 10.17 -0.28 29.35
C VAL A 93 10.36 -1.77 29.09
N THR A 94 9.37 -2.55 29.52
CA THR A 94 9.26 -3.99 29.26
C THR A 94 7.86 -4.35 28.79
N GLY A 95 7.70 -5.52 28.19
CA GLY A 95 6.38 -6.00 27.78
C GLY A 95 6.41 -7.21 26.87
N SER A 96 5.20 -7.63 26.50
CA SER A 96 4.95 -8.72 25.56
C SER A 96 3.88 -8.36 24.55
N VAL A 97 4.03 -8.88 23.34
CA VAL A 97 3.02 -8.86 22.28
C VAL A 97 2.67 -10.30 21.97
N THR A 98 1.41 -10.67 22.15
CA THR A 98 0.90 -11.99 21.80
C THR A 98 0.00 -11.89 20.58
N LEU A 99 0.33 -12.63 19.53
CA LEU A 99 -0.43 -12.72 18.28
C LEU A 99 -0.99 -14.13 18.15
N PHE A 100 -2.31 -14.23 18.08
CA PHE A 100 -3.02 -15.50 17.94
C PHE A 100 -4.10 -15.38 16.85
N GLY A 101 -3.93 -16.14 15.76
CA GLY A 101 -4.75 -15.96 14.57
C GLY A 101 -4.68 -14.52 14.05
N ASN A 102 -5.83 -13.85 13.98
CA ASN A 102 -5.92 -12.43 13.61
C ASN A 102 -5.90 -11.47 14.81
N SER A 103 -5.92 -11.94 16.05
CA SER A 103 -6.01 -11.08 17.24
C SER A 103 -4.64 -10.77 17.84
N ALA A 104 -4.55 -9.63 18.53
CA ALA A 104 -3.34 -9.18 19.20
C ALA A 104 -3.61 -8.81 20.67
N SER A 105 -2.74 -9.23 21.58
CA SER A 105 -2.69 -8.70 22.95
C SER A 105 -1.36 -7.99 23.15
N THR A 106 -1.40 -6.79 23.72
CA THR A 106 -0.19 -6.03 24.04
C THR A 106 -0.21 -5.68 25.51
N ASP A 107 0.82 -6.15 26.21
CA ASP A 107 1.06 -5.87 27.62
C ASP A 107 2.40 -5.15 27.73
N ALA A 108 2.43 -3.95 28.29
CA ALA A 108 3.63 -3.15 28.43
C ALA A 108 3.65 -2.41 29.76
N THR A 109 4.83 -2.30 30.36
CA THR A 109 5.03 -1.66 31.66
C THR A 109 6.21 -0.70 31.59
N LEU A 110 6.02 0.48 32.16
CA LEU A 110 7.07 1.42 32.51
C LEU A 110 7.39 1.24 33.99
N THR A 111 8.60 0.82 34.32
CA THR A 111 9.07 0.59 35.69
C THR A 111 10.08 1.66 36.08
N GLU A 112 9.94 2.26 37.26
CA GLU A 112 10.91 3.19 37.81
C GLU A 112 12.10 2.42 38.41
N VAL A 113 13.32 2.86 38.10
CA VAL A 113 14.54 2.10 38.42
C VAL A 113 14.93 2.16 39.90
N ASP A 114 14.64 3.29 40.54
CA ASP A 114 14.98 3.55 41.94
C ASP A 114 14.07 2.77 42.90
N SER A 115 12.75 2.83 42.68
CA SER A 115 11.75 2.15 43.49
C SER A 115 11.52 0.70 43.07
N GLY A 116 11.73 0.38 41.78
CA GLY A 116 11.33 -0.90 41.20
C GLY A 116 9.82 -1.03 40.97
N GLU A 117 9.06 0.05 41.19
CA GLU A 117 7.60 0.05 41.06
C GLU A 117 7.16 0.35 39.61
N ALA A 118 6.01 -0.20 39.23
CA ALA A 118 5.40 0.07 37.92
C ALA A 118 4.77 1.47 37.92
N ALA A 119 5.44 2.42 37.27
CA ALA A 119 4.95 3.79 37.09
C ALA A 119 3.78 3.88 36.10
N LEU A 120 3.74 2.98 35.11
CA LEU A 120 2.62 2.88 34.17
C LEU A 120 2.46 1.43 33.70
N GLN A 121 1.24 0.92 33.73
CA GLN A 121 0.87 -0.38 33.17
C GLN A 121 -0.12 -0.18 32.02
N PHE A 122 0.07 -0.96 30.96
CA PHE A 122 -0.75 -0.93 29.78
C PHE A 122 -1.06 -2.36 29.36
N SER A 123 -2.33 -2.68 29.20
CA SER A 123 -2.79 -3.96 28.67
C SER A 123 -3.99 -3.68 27.76
N GLN A 124 -3.90 -4.12 26.51
CA GLN A 124 -5.01 -4.03 25.56
C GLN A 124 -5.08 -5.25 24.66
N PHE A 125 -6.31 -5.67 24.42
CA PHE A 125 -6.67 -6.68 23.42
C PHE A 125 -7.19 -6.00 22.15
N GLY A 126 -6.75 -6.53 21.01
CA GLY A 126 -7.08 -6.07 19.68
C GLY A 126 -7.61 -7.23 18.83
N GLN A 127 -8.49 -6.90 17.89
CA GLN A 127 -9.15 -7.87 17.02
C GLN A 127 -8.37 -8.10 15.71
N SER A 128 -7.37 -7.26 15.42
CA SER A 128 -6.44 -7.39 14.29
C SER A 128 -4.98 -7.46 14.75
N SER A 129 -4.09 -8.06 13.97
CA SER A 129 -2.65 -8.04 14.24
C SER A 129 -2.06 -6.62 14.20
N GLY A 130 -2.71 -5.71 13.45
CA GLY A 130 -2.33 -4.30 13.34
C GLY A 130 -2.59 -3.50 14.62
N ASP A 131 -3.47 -3.98 15.50
CA ASP A 131 -3.76 -3.33 16.77
C ASP A 131 -2.55 -3.34 17.71
N ALA A 132 -1.66 -4.34 17.60
CA ALA A 132 -0.43 -4.40 18.40
C ALA A 132 0.43 -3.13 18.26
N LEU A 133 0.60 -2.63 17.03
CA LEU A 133 1.38 -1.41 16.76
C LEU A 133 0.67 -0.15 17.27
N MET A 134 -0.66 -0.10 17.13
CA MET A 134 -1.48 0.96 17.69
C MET A 134 -1.33 1.01 19.22
N HIS A 135 -1.43 -0.13 19.89
CA HIS A 135 -1.24 -0.28 21.33
C HIS A 135 0.15 0.21 21.76
N ILE A 136 1.21 -0.21 21.07
CA ILE A 136 2.58 0.24 21.38
C ILE A 136 2.71 1.76 21.17
N ASN A 137 2.11 2.33 20.13
CA ASN A 137 2.12 3.78 19.92
C ASN A 137 1.33 4.52 21.01
N GLN A 138 0.19 3.99 21.45
CA GLN A 138 -0.60 4.53 22.55
C GLN A 138 0.18 4.48 23.87
N PHE A 139 0.79 3.35 24.18
CA PHE A 139 1.66 3.18 25.34
C PHE A 139 2.83 4.17 25.31
N ALA A 140 3.59 4.25 24.21
CA ALA A 140 4.70 5.20 24.09
C ALA A 140 4.25 6.68 24.25
N THR A 141 3.05 7.01 23.76
CA THR A 141 2.43 8.33 23.94
C THR A 141 2.02 8.57 25.40
N GLN A 142 1.55 7.54 26.10
CA GLN A 142 1.26 7.62 27.54
C GLN A 142 2.54 7.81 28.36
N VAL A 143 3.60 7.04 28.05
CA VAL A 143 4.93 7.19 28.68
C VAL A 143 5.47 8.60 28.46
N SER A 144 5.42 9.12 27.24
CA SER A 144 5.91 10.47 26.94
C SER A 144 5.14 11.55 27.72
N ARG A 145 3.80 11.46 27.77
CA ARG A 145 2.98 12.38 28.56
C ARG A 145 3.23 12.27 30.06
N HIS A 146 3.39 11.04 30.56
CA HIS A 146 3.69 10.79 31.97
C HIS A 146 5.01 11.46 32.37
N ILE A 147 6.08 11.24 31.60
CA ILE A 147 7.38 11.86 31.86
C ILE A 147 7.32 13.38 31.68
N ALA A 148 6.63 13.88 30.66
CA ALA A 148 6.44 15.32 30.46
C ALA A 148 5.68 15.98 31.63
N SER A 149 4.70 15.27 32.21
CA SER A 149 3.94 15.76 33.37
C SER A 149 4.76 15.85 34.65
N MET A 150 5.83 15.05 34.76
CA MET A 150 6.79 15.11 35.87
C MET A 150 7.82 16.23 35.69
N SER A 151 8.06 16.65 34.44
CA SER A 151 9.00 17.72 34.11
C SER A 151 8.33 19.11 34.07
N ALA A 152 7.00 19.18 33.98
CA ALA A 152 6.24 20.42 34.06
C ALA A 152 5.97 20.77 35.52
N ALA A 153 6.48 21.92 35.98
CA ALA A 153 6.02 22.53 37.23
C ALA A 153 4.49 22.66 37.21
N ALA A 154 3.84 22.05 38.21
CA ALA A 154 2.40 21.77 38.26
C ALA A 154 1.49 23.00 38.03
N PRO A 155 0.39 22.86 37.26
CA PRO A 155 -0.83 23.61 37.48
C PRO A 155 -1.66 22.96 38.58
N GLN A 156 -2.18 23.78 39.48
CA GLN A 156 -3.00 23.38 40.63
C GLN A 156 -4.29 22.64 40.23
N VAL A 157 -4.64 21.71 41.12
CA VAL A 157 -5.75 20.77 41.12
C VAL A 157 -7.12 21.46 41.10
N ALA A 158 -8.02 21.00 40.22
CA ALA A 158 -9.46 21.08 40.44
C ALA A 158 -9.98 19.68 40.85
N ALA A 159 -10.80 19.63 41.89
CA ALA A 159 -11.19 18.43 42.64
C ALA A 159 -12.01 17.40 41.82
N PRO A 160 -11.93 16.10 42.16
CA PRO A 160 -12.68 15.03 41.48
C PRO A 160 -14.15 14.98 41.92
N THR A 161 -15.05 14.77 40.96
CA THR A 161 -16.44 14.36 41.21
C THR A 161 -16.51 12.84 41.36
N ALA A 162 -17.34 12.39 42.30
CA ALA A 162 -17.44 11.04 42.82
C ALA A 162 -17.80 9.95 41.80
N ALA A 163 -17.31 8.74 42.09
CA ALA A 163 -17.53 7.49 41.37
C ALA A 163 -18.97 6.95 41.49
N ALA A 164 -19.39 6.19 40.47
CA ALA A 164 -20.51 5.25 40.51
C ALA A 164 -20.00 3.83 40.18
N PRO A 165 -20.64 2.76 40.69
CA PRO A 165 -19.99 1.50 41.05
C PRO A 165 -19.79 0.52 39.88
N ALA A 166 -18.76 -0.34 40.05
CA ALA A 166 -18.43 -1.45 39.17
C ALA A 166 -19.48 -2.57 39.22
N VAL A 167 -19.87 -3.06 38.03
CA VAL A 167 -20.64 -4.30 37.86
C VAL A 167 -19.65 -5.47 37.88
N MET A 168 -19.80 -6.40 38.83
CA MET A 168 -19.07 -7.65 38.89
C MET A 168 -19.49 -8.58 37.74
N ILE A 169 -18.51 -9.12 37.00
CA ILE A 169 -18.71 -10.28 36.13
C ILE A 169 -17.91 -11.45 36.75
N PRO A 170 -18.51 -12.63 36.99
CA PRO A 170 -17.80 -13.78 37.58
C PRO A 170 -16.77 -14.37 36.62
N GLN A 171 -15.55 -14.62 37.11
CA GLN A 171 -14.54 -15.45 36.41
C GLN A 171 -14.96 -16.92 36.42
N VAL A 172 -15.10 -17.52 35.24
CA VAL A 172 -15.12 -18.98 35.04
C VAL A 172 -13.77 -19.40 34.47
N ALA A 173 -13.03 -20.24 35.20
CA ALA A 173 -11.76 -20.80 34.76
C ALA A 173 -11.98 -22.04 33.88
N PRO A 174 -11.38 -22.14 32.67
CA PRO A 174 -11.34 -23.40 31.92
C PRO A 174 -10.22 -24.31 32.46
N GLN A 175 -10.54 -25.58 32.68
CA GLN A 175 -9.54 -26.62 32.95
C GLN A 175 -8.85 -27.03 31.65
N VAL A 176 -7.51 -27.00 31.63
CA VAL A 176 -6.69 -27.45 30.51
C VAL A 176 -6.34 -28.93 30.69
N GLN A 177 -6.77 -29.76 29.75
CA GLN A 177 -6.43 -31.17 29.68
C GLN A 177 -5.23 -31.34 28.74
N LEU A 178 -4.12 -31.88 29.26
CA LEU A 178 -2.86 -32.07 28.53
C LEU A 178 -2.99 -33.26 27.57
N VAL A 179 -2.87 -33.01 26.26
CA VAL A 179 -2.68 -34.05 25.24
C VAL A 179 -1.20 -34.13 24.90
N GLN A 180 -0.61 -35.33 25.06
CA GLN A 180 0.80 -35.60 24.75
C GLN A 180 1.02 -35.72 23.22
N PRO A 181 2.15 -35.22 22.68
CA PRO A 181 2.50 -35.40 21.27
C PRO A 181 3.09 -36.80 20.99
N PRO A 182 2.82 -37.39 19.80
CA PRO A 182 3.41 -38.68 19.40
C PRO A 182 4.89 -38.53 18.99
N GLN A 183 5.68 -39.55 19.31
CA GLN A 183 7.12 -39.66 19.04
C GLN A 183 7.44 -39.91 17.54
N PRO A 184 8.63 -39.51 17.06
CA PRO A 184 9.01 -39.57 15.65
C PRO A 184 9.41 -40.98 15.19
N ALA A 185 8.91 -41.39 14.03
CA ALA A 185 9.37 -42.57 13.29
C ALA A 185 10.51 -42.19 12.33
N VAL A 186 11.59 -42.96 12.39
CA VAL A 186 12.78 -42.88 11.56
C VAL A 186 12.43 -43.21 10.10
N VAL A 187 12.78 -42.32 9.17
CA VAL A 187 12.73 -42.61 7.73
C VAL A 187 14.11 -42.40 7.12
N ILE A 188 14.57 -43.46 6.46
CA ILE A 188 15.89 -43.66 5.87
C ILE A 188 15.98 -42.89 4.55
N ALA A 189 17.08 -42.17 4.34
CA ALA A 189 17.37 -41.41 3.11
C ALA A 189 17.67 -42.33 1.91
N PRO A 190 17.11 -42.07 0.71
CA PRO A 190 17.62 -42.64 -0.53
C PRO A 190 18.75 -41.81 -1.11
N GLN A 191 19.82 -42.51 -1.50
CA GLN A 191 20.99 -41.99 -2.22
C GLN A 191 20.65 -41.60 -3.66
N ALA A 192 21.32 -40.55 -4.15
CA ALA A 192 21.30 -40.10 -5.53
C ALA A 192 22.06 -41.05 -6.48
N PRO A 193 21.54 -41.31 -7.69
CA PRO A 193 22.34 -41.74 -8.83
C PRO A 193 22.69 -40.56 -9.74
N ALA A 194 23.97 -40.44 -10.06
CA ALA A 194 24.49 -39.55 -11.10
C ALA A 194 24.20 -40.11 -12.50
N ALA A 195 23.93 -39.22 -13.47
CA ALA A 195 23.91 -39.52 -14.90
C ALA A 195 24.29 -38.25 -15.71
N PRO A 196 24.80 -38.40 -16.95
CA PRO A 196 25.96 -37.68 -17.46
C PRO A 196 25.64 -36.39 -18.23
N VAL A 197 26.68 -35.55 -18.34
CA VAL A 197 26.74 -34.38 -19.23
C VAL A 197 26.96 -34.88 -20.65
N VAL A 198 26.05 -34.53 -21.57
CA VAL A 198 26.28 -34.64 -23.02
C VAL A 198 26.10 -33.25 -23.61
N ALA A 199 27.21 -32.66 -24.04
CA ALA A 199 27.23 -31.43 -24.83
C ALA A 199 26.89 -31.76 -26.29
N ALA A 200 25.91 -31.06 -26.84
CA ALA A 200 25.64 -31.04 -28.27
C ALA A 200 25.55 -29.59 -28.74
N THR A 201 26.53 -29.22 -29.56
CA THR A 201 26.62 -27.99 -30.34
C THR A 201 25.56 -27.99 -31.44
N ALA A 202 24.82 -26.90 -31.58
CA ALA A 202 24.02 -26.61 -32.77
C ALA A 202 24.06 -25.11 -33.07
N ALA A 203 24.20 -24.82 -34.35
CA ALA A 203 24.74 -23.61 -34.94
C ALA A 203 23.85 -22.37 -34.80
N ALA A 204 24.50 -21.22 -34.59
CA ALA A 204 23.91 -19.91 -34.66
C ALA A 204 23.51 -19.57 -36.11
N VAL A 205 22.23 -19.31 -36.33
CA VAL A 205 21.75 -18.50 -37.44
C VAL A 205 21.71 -17.06 -36.93
N THR A 206 22.63 -16.24 -37.42
CA THR A 206 22.70 -14.82 -37.11
C THR A 206 21.68 -14.07 -37.95
N THR A 207 20.48 -13.85 -37.43
CA THR A 207 19.64 -12.73 -37.84
C THR A 207 19.86 -11.60 -36.84
N THR A 208 20.68 -10.63 -37.24
CA THR A 208 20.81 -9.32 -36.60
C THR A 208 19.49 -8.56 -36.78
N ALA A 209 18.53 -8.83 -35.91
CA ALA A 209 17.61 -7.80 -35.44
C ALA A 209 18.32 -7.11 -34.29
N GLU A 210 18.54 -5.80 -34.41
CA GLU A 210 18.97 -4.97 -33.27
C GLU A 210 18.03 -5.26 -32.10
N PRO A 211 18.53 -5.66 -30.91
CA PRO A 211 17.66 -5.93 -29.79
C PRO A 211 17.03 -4.60 -29.35
N LEU A 212 15.71 -4.46 -29.55
CA LEU A 212 14.94 -3.49 -28.78
C LEU A 212 15.26 -3.75 -27.30
N GLU A 213 15.58 -2.70 -26.54
CA GLU A 213 15.80 -2.83 -25.12
C GLU A 213 14.59 -3.53 -24.50
N ALA A 214 14.80 -4.71 -23.89
CA ALA A 214 13.74 -5.51 -23.30
C ALA A 214 12.92 -4.74 -22.24
N LEU A 215 13.48 -3.63 -21.75
CA LEU A 215 12.90 -2.70 -20.81
C LEU A 215 13.30 -1.27 -21.19
N TRP A 216 12.30 -0.40 -21.40
CA TRP A 216 12.50 1.04 -21.56
C TRP A 216 11.83 1.79 -20.41
N THR A 217 12.47 2.86 -19.92
CA THR A 217 11.94 3.70 -18.84
C THR A 217 11.99 5.18 -19.23
N SER A 218 10.90 5.90 -19.01
CA SER A 218 10.80 7.34 -19.28
C SER A 218 11.74 8.16 -18.38
N ASN A 219 11.96 9.42 -18.75
CA ASN A 219 12.46 10.41 -17.80
C ASN A 219 11.53 10.48 -16.56
N PRO A 220 12.07 10.76 -15.36
CA PRO A 220 11.27 10.81 -14.15
C PRO A 220 10.33 12.02 -14.14
N PHE A 221 9.06 11.76 -13.91
CA PHE A 221 8.05 12.75 -13.58
C PHE A 221 8.15 13.08 -12.09
N LYS A 222 8.21 14.37 -11.76
CA LYS A 222 8.05 14.81 -10.38
C LYS A 222 6.61 14.54 -9.93
N GLY A 223 6.42 13.90 -8.78
CA GLY A 223 5.10 13.54 -8.26
C GLY A 223 4.70 12.09 -8.57
N THR A 224 3.39 11.84 -8.53
CA THR A 224 2.80 10.50 -8.69
C THR A 224 2.00 10.40 -9.97
N ILE A 225 2.28 9.36 -10.77
CA ILE A 225 1.35 8.88 -11.79
C ILE A 225 0.43 7.87 -11.11
N SER A 226 -0.87 8.18 -10.99
CA SER A 226 -1.81 7.40 -10.16
C SER A 226 -2.68 6.43 -10.94
N ALA A 227 -2.81 6.62 -12.26
CA ALA A 227 -3.59 5.76 -13.14
C ALA A 227 -3.00 5.77 -14.55
N LEU A 228 -3.17 4.68 -15.29
CA LEU A 228 -2.62 4.50 -16.62
C LEU A 228 -3.56 3.66 -17.49
N ALA A 229 -3.64 4.00 -18.77
CA ALA A 229 -4.31 3.25 -19.81
C ALA A 229 -3.54 3.38 -21.14
N THR A 230 -3.90 2.55 -22.10
CA THR A 230 -3.39 2.62 -23.48
C THR A 230 -4.56 2.50 -24.46
N GLY A 231 -4.47 3.18 -25.60
CA GLY A 231 -5.48 3.12 -26.66
C GLY A 231 -5.17 4.11 -27.78
N ASP A 232 -5.68 3.84 -28.98
CA ASP A 232 -5.55 4.68 -30.17
C ASP A 232 -6.46 5.92 -30.03
N VAL A 233 -5.97 6.96 -29.37
CA VAL A 233 -6.74 8.14 -28.96
C VAL A 233 -6.93 9.11 -30.12
N ASP A 234 -5.95 9.24 -31.02
CA ASP A 234 -6.06 10.13 -32.18
C ASP A 234 -6.56 9.47 -33.47
N GLY A 235 -6.71 8.15 -33.49
CA GLY A 235 -7.26 7.37 -34.60
C GLY A 235 -6.25 7.05 -35.70
N ASP A 236 -4.96 7.09 -35.40
CA ASP A 236 -3.90 6.79 -36.36
C ASP A 236 -3.60 5.29 -36.51
N GLY A 237 -4.22 4.45 -35.67
CA GLY A 237 -4.05 3.00 -35.63
C GLY A 237 -2.97 2.52 -34.65
N SER A 238 -2.25 3.43 -34.00
CA SER A 238 -1.23 3.14 -32.99
C SER A 238 -1.75 3.56 -31.61
N PRO A 239 -1.45 2.78 -30.55
CA PRO A 239 -1.92 3.15 -29.22
C PRO A 239 -1.05 4.22 -28.53
N GLU A 240 -1.71 5.22 -27.96
CA GLU A 240 -1.10 6.20 -27.05
C GLU A 240 -1.04 5.70 -25.61
N ILE A 241 -0.13 6.27 -24.83
CA ILE A 241 -0.09 6.11 -23.38
C ILE A 241 -0.87 7.26 -22.73
N VAL A 242 -1.94 6.91 -22.02
CA VAL A 242 -2.78 7.86 -21.28
C VAL A 242 -2.54 7.69 -19.79
N PHE A 243 -2.21 8.76 -19.08
CA PHE A 243 -1.93 8.66 -17.64
C PHE A 243 -2.39 9.87 -16.84
N ALA A 244 -2.74 9.60 -15.58
CA ALA A 244 -3.10 10.62 -14.60
C ALA A 244 -1.84 11.07 -13.85
N HIS A 245 -1.39 12.28 -14.10
CA HIS A 245 -0.29 12.92 -13.40
C HIS A 245 -0.81 14.10 -12.59
N GLU A 246 -0.80 13.95 -11.26
CA GLU A 246 -1.43 14.88 -10.31
C GLU A 246 -2.93 15.09 -10.62
N ASN A 247 -3.31 16.27 -11.10
CA ASN A 247 -4.69 16.64 -11.45
C ASN A 247 -4.90 16.73 -12.97
N ARG A 248 -4.03 16.14 -13.77
CA ARG A 248 -4.09 16.19 -15.23
C ARG A 248 -4.14 14.80 -15.83
N ILE A 249 -4.88 14.68 -16.92
CA ILE A 249 -4.77 13.55 -17.84
C ILE A 249 -3.81 13.98 -18.93
N ILE A 250 -2.77 13.18 -19.17
CA ILE A 250 -1.76 13.42 -20.19
C ILE A 250 -1.83 12.26 -21.18
N VAL A 251 -1.74 12.58 -22.47
CA VAL A 251 -1.68 11.62 -23.57
C VAL A 251 -0.36 11.85 -24.29
N GLU A 252 0.48 10.81 -24.35
CA GLU A 252 1.79 10.88 -25.00
C GLU A 252 2.02 9.64 -25.88
N ASN A 253 2.65 9.86 -27.04
CA ASN A 253 3.03 8.79 -27.97
C ASN A 253 4.45 8.37 -27.62
N LYS A 254 4.71 7.05 -27.60
CA LYS A 254 6.05 6.53 -27.38
C LYS A 254 6.81 6.44 -28.70
N ASN A 255 7.67 7.41 -28.93
CA ASN A 255 8.54 7.45 -30.11
C ASN A 255 9.93 6.94 -29.77
N LYS A 256 10.15 5.63 -29.95
CA LYS A 256 11.41 4.93 -29.64
C LYS A 256 11.84 5.16 -28.18
N GLU A 257 12.72 6.13 -27.97
CA GLU A 257 13.36 6.44 -26.68
C GLU A 257 12.68 7.55 -25.88
N ARG A 258 11.65 8.23 -26.42
CA ARG A 258 10.99 9.37 -25.76
C ARG A 258 9.47 9.30 -25.79
N LEU A 259 8.85 10.05 -24.88
CA LEU A 259 7.43 10.34 -24.89
C LEU A 259 7.21 11.73 -25.48
N ASP A 260 6.40 11.78 -26.53
CA ASP A 260 6.01 13.03 -27.17
C ASP A 260 4.56 13.34 -26.77
N ARG A 261 4.35 14.49 -26.13
CA ARG A 261 3.02 14.88 -25.69
C ARG A 261 2.11 15.20 -26.86
N LEU A 262 1.02 14.46 -26.95
CA LEU A 262 -0.08 14.71 -27.86
C LEU A 262 -1.10 15.68 -27.25
N ALA A 263 -1.53 15.41 -26.01
CA ALA A 263 -2.60 16.16 -25.37
C ALA A 263 -2.48 16.23 -23.85
N ALA A 264 -3.17 17.20 -23.26
CA ALA A 264 -3.40 17.24 -21.82
C ALA A 264 -4.77 17.83 -21.50
N PHE A 265 -5.39 17.34 -20.43
CA PHE A 265 -6.67 17.81 -19.91
C PHE A 265 -6.54 18.10 -18.41
N ASP A 266 -7.02 19.27 -17.95
CA ASP A 266 -7.10 19.59 -16.52
C ASP A 266 -8.31 18.89 -15.92
N ALA A 267 -8.07 17.84 -15.13
CA ALA A 267 -9.11 17.06 -14.49
C ALA A 267 -9.72 17.76 -13.26
N GLY A 268 -9.27 18.99 -12.94
CA GLY A 268 -9.79 19.80 -11.85
C GLY A 268 -8.91 19.72 -10.59
N LYS A 269 -8.42 20.87 -10.12
CA LYS A 269 -7.51 20.96 -8.94
C LYS A 269 -8.08 20.43 -7.63
N ARG A 270 -9.40 20.32 -7.53
CA ARG A 270 -10.11 19.83 -6.33
C ARG A 270 -10.69 18.43 -6.54
N HIS A 271 -10.30 17.78 -7.63
CA HIS A 271 -10.73 16.43 -7.94
C HIS A 271 -9.61 15.44 -7.63
N THR A 272 -10.00 14.27 -7.15
CA THR A 272 -9.10 13.13 -6.98
C THR A 272 -9.37 12.15 -8.11
N ILE A 273 -8.38 11.88 -8.96
CA ILE A 273 -8.49 10.87 -10.02
C ILE A 273 -8.32 9.48 -9.38
N ILE A 274 -9.24 8.58 -9.70
CA ILE A 274 -9.30 7.22 -9.15
C ILE A 274 -8.80 6.19 -10.16
N SER A 275 -9.26 6.27 -11.41
CA SER A 275 -8.83 5.39 -12.49
C SER A 275 -8.91 6.12 -13.83
N VAL A 276 -8.13 5.63 -14.78
CA VAL A 276 -8.17 6.00 -16.19
C VAL A 276 -8.23 4.70 -17.00
N ASP A 277 -9.12 4.68 -17.97
CA ASP A 277 -9.31 3.59 -18.91
C ASP A 277 -9.50 4.21 -20.31
N ALA A 278 -9.14 3.49 -21.38
CA ALA A 278 -9.27 3.98 -22.75
C ALA A 278 -9.80 2.89 -23.68
N GLY A 279 -10.65 3.26 -24.63
CA GLY A 279 -11.18 2.35 -25.63
C GLY A 279 -12.22 3.02 -26.53
N ASP A 280 -12.33 2.55 -27.77
CA ASP A 280 -13.38 2.96 -28.71
C ASP A 280 -14.68 2.25 -28.32
N ILE A 281 -15.49 2.89 -27.47
CA ILE A 281 -16.77 2.37 -26.99
C ILE A 281 -17.92 2.92 -27.83
N ASN A 282 -17.77 4.12 -28.41
CA ASN A 282 -18.80 4.71 -29.24
C ASN A 282 -18.77 4.24 -30.70
N GLY A 283 -17.69 3.57 -31.13
CA GLY A 283 -17.54 2.92 -32.43
C GLY A 283 -17.14 3.86 -33.56
N ASN A 284 -16.49 4.98 -33.26
CA ASN A 284 -16.09 5.98 -34.26
C ASN A 284 -14.65 5.79 -34.78
N GLY A 285 -13.93 4.78 -34.29
CA GLY A 285 -12.55 4.48 -34.67
C GLY A 285 -11.49 5.24 -33.86
N THR A 286 -11.88 6.04 -32.86
CA THR A 286 -10.94 6.66 -31.92
C THR A 286 -11.27 6.23 -30.49
N ALA A 287 -10.26 6.03 -29.67
CA ALA A 287 -10.45 5.62 -28.29
C ALA A 287 -10.90 6.81 -27.44
N GLU A 288 -12.02 6.67 -26.74
CA GLU A 288 -12.37 7.61 -25.68
C GLU A 288 -11.57 7.33 -24.42
N ILE A 289 -11.33 8.38 -23.62
CA ILE A 289 -10.68 8.28 -22.32
C ILE A 289 -11.72 8.43 -21.22
N PHE A 290 -11.87 7.38 -20.42
CA PHE A 290 -12.77 7.31 -19.28
C PHE A 290 -12.03 7.66 -18.01
N VAL A 291 -12.33 8.84 -17.46
CA VAL A 291 -11.67 9.35 -16.25
C VAL A 291 -12.64 9.23 -15.07
N THR A 292 -12.35 8.28 -14.18
CA THR A 292 -13.05 8.20 -12.90
C THR A 292 -12.43 9.21 -11.95
N ARG A 293 -13.22 10.18 -11.46
CA ARG A 293 -12.75 11.15 -10.46
C ARG A 293 -13.82 11.49 -9.42
N LEU A 294 -13.34 11.85 -8.23
CA LEU A 294 -14.18 12.35 -7.14
C LEU A 294 -13.98 13.85 -6.97
N ASP A 295 -15.05 14.59 -6.69
CA ASP A 295 -14.99 16.00 -6.32
C ASP A 295 -14.47 16.20 -4.88
N ALA A 296 -14.36 17.47 -4.45
CA ALA A 296 -13.92 17.84 -3.10
C ALA A 296 -14.80 17.29 -1.97
N HIS A 297 -16.03 16.88 -2.27
CA HIS A 297 -17.01 16.32 -1.32
C HIS A 297 -17.08 14.78 -1.44
N ASN A 298 -16.12 14.15 -2.11
CA ASN A 298 -16.10 12.72 -2.39
C ASN A 298 -17.34 12.23 -3.18
N LYS A 299 -17.96 13.09 -3.99
CA LYS A 299 -18.99 12.70 -4.96
C LYS A 299 -18.33 12.30 -6.27
N LEU A 300 -18.92 11.31 -6.91
CA LEU A 300 -18.46 10.83 -8.20
C LEU A 300 -18.86 11.83 -9.29
N ASP A 301 -17.86 12.37 -9.98
CA ASP A 301 -17.98 13.38 -11.04
C ASP A 301 -17.09 12.96 -12.22
N SER A 302 -17.26 11.73 -12.69
CA SER A 302 -16.46 11.16 -13.77
C SER A 302 -16.72 11.90 -15.09
N VAL A 303 -15.74 11.85 -15.98
CA VAL A 303 -15.76 12.53 -17.29
C VAL A 303 -15.26 11.59 -18.38
N VAL A 304 -15.82 11.70 -19.57
CA VAL A 304 -15.36 11.00 -20.79
C VAL A 304 -14.80 12.04 -21.75
N LEU A 305 -13.57 11.80 -22.20
CA LEU A 305 -12.83 12.67 -23.11
C LEU A 305 -12.67 11.99 -24.46
N GLU A 306 -12.66 12.78 -25.52
CA GLU A 306 -12.43 12.34 -26.90
C GLU A 306 -11.49 13.32 -27.59
N TRP A 307 -10.69 12.82 -28.54
CA TRP A 307 -9.85 13.66 -29.38
C TRP A 307 -10.67 14.39 -30.44
N ASN A 308 -10.51 15.71 -30.55
CA ASN A 308 -11.23 16.54 -31.51
C ASN A 308 -10.39 16.95 -32.75
N GLY A 309 -9.24 16.33 -32.95
CA GLY A 309 -8.26 16.69 -34.00
C GLY A 309 -7.16 17.65 -33.55
N SER A 310 -7.29 18.28 -32.37
CA SER A 310 -6.27 19.21 -31.84
C SER A 310 -6.00 19.08 -30.34
N GLY A 311 -6.93 18.49 -29.60
CA GLY A 311 -6.84 18.34 -28.16
C GLY A 311 -7.96 17.43 -27.63
N LEU A 312 -7.94 17.22 -26.31
CA LEU A 312 -9.00 16.47 -25.63
C LEU A 312 -10.22 17.36 -25.35
N GLN A 313 -11.40 16.86 -25.71
CA GLN A 313 -12.68 17.48 -25.42
C GLN A 313 -13.53 16.55 -24.56
N ALA A 314 -14.21 17.09 -23.55
CA ALA A 314 -15.17 16.32 -22.78
C ALA A 314 -16.47 16.12 -23.58
N ILE A 315 -16.82 14.86 -23.84
CA ILE A 315 -18.06 14.47 -24.54
C ILE A 315 -19.17 14.06 -23.55
N ALA A 316 -18.81 13.70 -22.31
CA ALA A 316 -19.75 13.46 -21.23
C ALA A 316 -19.16 13.90 -19.89
N THR A 317 -19.92 14.69 -19.11
CA THR A 317 -19.53 15.25 -17.80
C THR A 317 -20.55 14.89 -16.72
N ASP A 318 -20.25 15.10 -15.43
CA ASP A 318 -21.11 14.74 -14.27
C ASP A 318 -21.57 13.27 -14.30
N GLN A 319 -20.66 12.37 -14.70
CA GLN A 319 -20.98 10.96 -14.79
C GLN A 319 -20.82 10.30 -13.42
N ARG A 320 -21.92 9.74 -12.90
CA ARG A 320 -21.96 9.07 -11.59
C ARG A 320 -21.59 7.58 -11.69
N TRP A 321 -20.57 7.29 -12.47
CA TRP A 321 -20.09 5.94 -12.75
C TRP A 321 -18.60 5.82 -12.47
N TYR A 322 -18.25 4.77 -11.73
CA TYR A 322 -16.91 4.19 -11.81
C TYR A 322 -16.81 3.53 -13.15
N PHE A 323 -15.72 3.79 -13.88
CA PHE A 323 -15.50 3.24 -15.21
C PHE A 323 -14.42 2.17 -15.20
N ARG A 324 -14.58 1.21 -16.11
CA ARG A 324 -13.60 0.18 -16.41
C ARG A 324 -13.78 -0.30 -17.83
N VAL A 325 -12.73 -0.23 -18.64
CA VAL A 325 -12.74 -0.81 -19.98
C VAL A 325 -12.13 -2.20 -19.90
N THR A 326 -12.73 -3.17 -20.58
CA THR A 326 -12.23 -4.55 -20.68
C THR A 326 -12.63 -5.14 -22.02
N ASP A 327 -11.95 -6.19 -22.44
CA ASP A 327 -12.38 -6.99 -23.58
C ASP A 327 -13.35 -8.09 -23.14
N ASP A 328 -14.46 -8.24 -23.87
CA ASP A 328 -15.42 -9.33 -23.75
C ASP A 328 -15.24 -10.25 -24.98
N PRO A 329 -15.08 -11.57 -24.79
CA PRO A 329 -14.78 -12.49 -25.90
C PRO A 329 -15.82 -12.50 -27.03
N GLU A 330 -17.06 -12.10 -26.78
CA GLU A 330 -18.13 -12.08 -27.80
C GLU A 330 -18.32 -10.70 -28.43
N LYS A 331 -18.13 -9.63 -27.65
CA LYS A 331 -18.44 -8.25 -28.08
C LYS A 331 -17.21 -7.41 -28.43
N GLY A 332 -16.01 -7.92 -28.15
CA GLY A 332 -14.79 -7.11 -28.17
C GLY A 332 -14.77 -6.14 -26.99
N ARG A 333 -14.24 -4.95 -27.20
CA ARG A 333 -14.06 -3.96 -26.14
C ARG A 333 -15.40 -3.45 -25.61
N ILE A 334 -15.57 -3.47 -24.29
CA ILE A 334 -16.78 -3.02 -23.60
C ILE A 334 -16.44 -2.07 -22.46
N LEU A 335 -17.40 -1.20 -22.13
CA LEU A 335 -17.35 -0.36 -20.93
C LEU A 335 -18.21 -0.98 -19.82
N MET A 336 -17.61 -1.14 -18.65
CA MET A 336 -18.31 -1.51 -17.43
C MET A 336 -18.44 -0.32 -16.48
N GLY A 337 -19.54 -0.31 -15.75
CA GLY A 337 -19.94 0.75 -14.85
C GLY A 337 -20.41 0.22 -13.50
N GLN A 338 -20.00 0.87 -12.42
CA GLN A 338 -20.61 0.69 -11.10
C GLN A 338 -20.93 2.04 -10.48
N ARG A 339 -22.11 2.15 -9.87
CA ARG A 339 -22.50 3.39 -9.18
C ARG A 339 -21.81 3.48 -7.83
N ARG A 340 -21.50 4.70 -7.40
CA ARG A 340 -21.03 4.96 -6.04
C ARG A 340 -22.17 4.82 -5.03
N GLY A 341 -21.92 4.08 -3.97
CA GLY A 341 -22.78 4.07 -2.79
C GLY A 341 -22.61 5.36 -1.99
N THR A 342 -23.68 5.89 -1.40
CA THR A 342 -23.59 6.98 -0.42
C THR A 342 -23.39 6.35 0.95
N PRO A 343 -22.21 6.46 1.60
CA PRO A 343 -22.04 5.97 2.95
C PRO A 343 -22.99 6.75 3.87
N SER A 344 -23.94 6.07 4.50
CA SER A 344 -24.85 6.69 5.46
C SER A 344 -24.42 6.30 6.87
N ALA A 345 -24.31 7.27 7.79
CA ALA A 345 -23.93 7.02 9.20
C ALA A 345 -24.94 6.13 9.94
N ASN A 346 -26.11 5.94 9.36
CA ASN A 346 -27.26 5.19 9.87
C ASN A 346 -27.52 3.88 9.08
N ASP A 347 -26.58 3.42 8.26
CA ASP A 347 -26.47 1.99 7.90
C ASP A 347 -25.91 1.19 9.09
N THR A 348 -26.54 1.36 10.26
CA THR A 348 -26.26 0.63 11.48
C THR A 348 -26.88 -0.76 11.40
N GLY A 349 -26.22 -1.61 10.62
CA GLY A 349 -26.29 -3.05 10.77
C GLY A 349 -25.05 -3.65 11.43
N GLY A 350 -24.04 -2.88 11.84
CA GLY A 350 -22.85 -3.38 12.58
C GLY A 350 -22.04 -4.52 11.92
N LEU A 351 -22.43 -4.98 10.73
CA LEU A 351 -21.93 -6.17 10.04
C LEU A 351 -21.63 -5.93 8.55
N TYR A 352 -21.99 -4.78 7.98
CA TYR A 352 -21.74 -4.48 6.57
C TYR A 352 -20.86 -3.23 6.44
N ALA A 353 -19.70 -3.42 5.80
CA ALA A 353 -18.75 -2.36 5.49
C ALA A 353 -19.41 -1.23 4.68
N HIS A 354 -18.97 0.01 4.87
CA HIS A 354 -19.33 1.13 3.99
C HIS A 354 -19.00 0.76 2.55
N THR A 355 -19.98 0.34 1.76
CA THR A 355 -19.71 0.05 0.35
C THR A 355 -19.70 1.39 -0.38
N HIS A 356 -18.50 1.87 -0.72
CA HIS A 356 -18.34 2.96 -1.69
C HIS A 356 -18.96 2.65 -3.06
N PHE A 357 -19.46 1.43 -3.23
CA PHE A 357 -20.04 0.89 -4.43
C PHE A 357 -21.47 0.43 -4.13
N LEU A 358 -22.41 0.78 -4.98
CA LEU A 358 -23.72 0.14 -4.98
C LEU A 358 -23.60 -1.28 -5.56
N PRO A 359 -24.44 -2.24 -5.11
CA PRO A 359 -24.41 -3.59 -5.63
C PRO A 359 -24.63 -3.63 -7.15
N GLY A 360 -23.85 -4.50 -7.81
CA GLY A 360 -23.97 -4.76 -9.24
C GLY A 360 -23.03 -3.94 -10.11
N VAL A 361 -22.51 -4.61 -11.13
CA VAL A 361 -21.72 -4.02 -12.21
C VAL A 361 -22.51 -4.18 -13.50
N PHE A 362 -22.52 -3.14 -14.31
CA PHE A 362 -23.35 -3.06 -15.50
C PHE A 362 -22.48 -2.79 -16.73
N GLU A 363 -22.87 -3.33 -17.87
CA GLU A 363 -22.37 -2.86 -19.15
C GLU A 363 -22.91 -1.45 -19.38
N LEU A 364 -22.09 -0.55 -19.89
CA LEU A 364 -22.49 0.81 -20.24
C LEU A 364 -22.40 0.97 -21.75
N THR A 365 -23.44 1.54 -22.35
CA THR A 365 -23.55 1.73 -23.81
C THR A 365 -23.74 3.19 -24.15
N TRP A 366 -23.07 3.66 -25.20
CA TRP A 366 -23.27 5.00 -25.73
C TRP A 366 -24.61 5.12 -26.47
N ASN A 367 -25.34 6.21 -26.23
CA ASN A 367 -26.61 6.48 -26.90
C ASN A 367 -26.59 7.73 -27.82
N GLY A 368 -25.40 8.27 -28.11
CA GLY A 368 -25.22 9.54 -28.84
C GLY A 368 -25.08 10.78 -27.96
N LYS A 369 -25.36 10.69 -26.64
CA LYS A 369 -25.26 11.83 -25.70
C LYS A 369 -24.63 11.48 -24.36
N ALA A 370 -24.91 10.29 -23.83
CA ALA A 370 -24.43 9.84 -22.54
C ALA A 370 -24.35 8.31 -22.50
N TYR A 371 -23.58 7.80 -21.53
CA TYR A 371 -23.51 6.37 -21.26
C TYR A 371 -24.71 5.93 -20.42
N GLN A 372 -25.45 4.94 -20.93
CA GLN A 372 -26.62 4.36 -20.28
C GLN A 372 -26.33 2.95 -19.76
N THR A 373 -27.08 2.55 -18.74
CA THR A 373 -26.98 1.21 -18.15
C THR A 373 -27.59 0.16 -19.08
N GLY A 374 -26.77 -0.82 -19.45
CA GLY A 374 -27.16 -2.04 -20.16
C GLY A 374 -27.33 -3.22 -19.20
N ARG A 375 -26.86 -4.40 -19.63
CA ARG A 375 -26.99 -5.64 -18.85
C ARG A 375 -26.23 -5.57 -17.53
N ARG A 376 -26.79 -6.15 -16.46
CA ARG A 376 -26.06 -6.41 -15.21
C ARG A 376 -25.25 -7.69 -15.38
N PHE A 377 -23.99 -7.67 -14.97
CA PHE A 377 -23.14 -8.86 -15.00
C PHE A 377 -23.50 -9.82 -13.84
N PRO A 378 -23.49 -11.15 -14.09
CA PRO A 378 -23.73 -12.16 -13.07
C PRO A 378 -22.49 -12.32 -12.18
N LEU A 379 -22.38 -11.45 -11.18
CA LEU A 379 -21.28 -11.41 -10.22
C LEU A 379 -21.82 -11.45 -8.78
N PRO A 380 -21.02 -11.90 -7.80
CA PRO A 380 -21.36 -11.74 -6.38
C PRO A 380 -21.78 -10.32 -6.02
N ASN A 381 -22.69 -10.17 -5.06
CA ASN A 381 -23.26 -8.86 -4.71
C ASN A 381 -22.22 -7.87 -4.13
N ASP A 382 -21.19 -8.39 -3.48
CA ASP A 382 -20.06 -7.66 -2.90
C ASP A 382 -18.92 -7.41 -3.90
N MET A 383 -19.02 -7.93 -5.13
CA MET A 383 -18.04 -7.68 -6.18
C MET A 383 -18.05 -6.19 -6.57
N THR A 384 -16.85 -5.59 -6.62
CA THR A 384 -16.67 -4.22 -7.08
C THR A 384 -15.95 -4.18 -8.43
N LEU A 385 -16.20 -3.12 -9.19
CA LEU A 385 -15.71 -2.93 -10.56
C LEU A 385 -14.19 -3.11 -10.70
N TYR A 386 -13.43 -2.68 -9.70
CA TYR A 386 -11.97 -2.68 -9.75
C TYR A 386 -11.32 -4.00 -9.31
N ARG A 387 -12.11 -4.96 -8.84
CA ARG A 387 -11.59 -6.19 -8.20
C ARG A 387 -11.48 -7.38 -9.14
N PHE A 388 -12.02 -7.31 -10.36
CA PHE A 388 -12.08 -8.45 -11.25
C PHE A 388 -11.79 -8.10 -12.71
N ALA A 389 -11.49 -9.13 -13.48
CA ALA A 389 -11.62 -9.14 -14.94
C ALA A 389 -12.39 -10.39 -15.37
N ARG A 390 -12.82 -10.43 -16.64
CA ARG A 390 -13.54 -11.56 -17.22
C ARG A 390 -12.81 -12.08 -18.44
N GLY A 391 -12.91 -13.37 -18.69
CA GLY A 391 -12.37 -14.00 -19.88
C GLY A 391 -12.49 -15.52 -19.83
N ASN A 392 -11.99 -16.20 -20.87
CA ASN A 392 -11.98 -17.66 -20.96
C ASN A 392 -10.83 -18.28 -20.13
N ILE A 393 -10.77 -17.98 -18.82
CA ILE A 393 -9.62 -18.27 -17.94
C ILE A 393 -9.18 -19.75 -17.96
N PHE A 394 -10.14 -20.68 -18.15
CA PHE A 394 -9.86 -22.12 -18.18
C PHE A 394 -9.64 -22.66 -19.59
N ASN A 395 -9.73 -21.82 -20.61
CA ASN A 395 -9.60 -22.16 -22.02
C ASN A 395 -10.57 -23.28 -22.44
N ASP A 396 -11.82 -23.23 -21.94
CA ASP A 396 -12.88 -24.21 -22.18
C ASP A 396 -14.12 -23.61 -22.88
N GLY A 397 -13.99 -22.37 -23.34
CA GLY A 397 -15.03 -21.60 -24.04
C GLY A 397 -16.01 -20.88 -23.12
N LYS A 398 -15.84 -20.95 -21.79
CA LYS A 398 -16.74 -20.28 -20.83
C LYS A 398 -16.09 -19.06 -20.21
N VAL A 399 -16.78 -17.93 -20.31
CA VAL A 399 -16.34 -16.67 -19.70
C VAL A 399 -16.54 -16.71 -18.19
N ARG A 400 -15.43 -16.63 -17.44
CA ARG A 400 -15.37 -16.61 -15.98
C ARG A 400 -14.87 -15.27 -15.49
N ALA A 401 -15.14 -14.96 -14.23
CA ALA A 401 -14.50 -13.84 -13.55
C ALA A 401 -13.32 -14.35 -12.73
N ILE A 402 -12.16 -13.69 -12.86
CA ILE A 402 -11.06 -13.80 -11.90
C ILE A 402 -11.03 -12.50 -11.09
N ALA A 403 -10.90 -12.61 -9.78
CA ALA A 403 -10.98 -11.47 -8.87
C ALA A 403 -10.07 -11.60 -7.67
N TYR A 404 -9.83 -10.47 -7.00
CA TYR A 404 -9.24 -10.45 -5.67
C TYR A 404 -10.30 -10.70 -4.59
N SER A 405 -9.95 -11.49 -3.58
CA SER A 405 -10.64 -11.58 -2.29
C SER A 405 -10.33 -10.36 -1.43
N SER A 406 -11.10 -10.10 -0.37
CA SER A 406 -10.84 -8.95 0.52
C SER A 406 -9.42 -8.96 1.12
N GLY A 407 -8.79 -10.13 1.20
CA GLY A 407 -7.39 -10.32 1.61
C GLY A 407 -6.39 -10.33 0.45
N ASP A 408 -6.78 -9.85 -0.74
CA ASP A 408 -5.96 -9.80 -1.95
C ASP A 408 -5.55 -11.18 -2.53
N GLU A 409 -6.25 -12.25 -2.14
CA GLU A 409 -6.07 -13.59 -2.71
C GLU A 409 -6.82 -13.74 -4.04
N LEU A 410 -6.36 -14.61 -4.94
CA LEU A 410 -7.10 -14.88 -6.17
C LEU A 410 -8.35 -15.76 -5.95
N ARG A 411 -9.45 -15.40 -6.62
CA ARG A 411 -10.71 -16.14 -6.67
C ARG A 411 -11.15 -16.26 -8.12
N ILE A 412 -11.71 -17.40 -8.50
CA ILE A 412 -12.36 -17.58 -9.80
C ILE A 412 -13.82 -17.92 -9.57
N TYR A 413 -14.69 -17.27 -10.32
CA TYR A 413 -16.14 -17.47 -10.30
C TYR A 413 -16.61 -18.02 -11.64
N ASP A 414 -17.59 -18.90 -11.58
CA ASP A 414 -18.23 -19.46 -12.77
C ASP A 414 -19.03 -18.38 -13.54
N PRO A 415 -19.55 -18.69 -14.74
CA PRO A 415 -20.33 -17.73 -15.52
C PRO A 415 -21.61 -17.21 -14.84
N ALA A 416 -22.10 -17.88 -13.79
CA ALA A 416 -23.26 -17.47 -13.00
C ALA A 416 -22.86 -16.63 -11.75
N GLY A 417 -21.57 -16.47 -11.49
CA GLY A 417 -21.04 -15.73 -10.35
C GLY A 417 -20.82 -16.57 -9.09
N SER A 418 -20.89 -17.91 -9.18
CA SER A 418 -20.62 -18.80 -8.04
C SER A 418 -19.12 -19.05 -7.89
N PRO A 419 -18.57 -19.10 -6.66
CA PRO A 419 -17.15 -19.43 -6.46
C PRO A 419 -16.81 -20.80 -7.04
N GLN A 420 -15.73 -20.87 -7.82
CA GLN A 420 -15.26 -22.10 -8.48
C GLN A 420 -13.84 -22.50 -8.04
N TRP A 421 -12.98 -21.54 -7.73
CA TRP A 421 -11.63 -21.79 -7.23
C TRP A 421 -11.15 -20.64 -6.33
N ALA A 422 -10.26 -20.95 -5.39
CA ALA A 422 -9.59 -20.01 -4.52
C ALA A 422 -8.09 -20.34 -4.47
N GLY A 423 -7.26 -19.32 -4.69
CA GLY A 423 -5.82 -19.39 -4.52
C GLY A 423 -5.40 -18.96 -3.12
N GLU A 424 -4.19 -19.36 -2.74
CA GLU A 424 -3.57 -18.96 -1.47
C GLU A 424 -2.63 -17.75 -1.62
N GLU A 425 -2.21 -17.44 -2.85
CA GLU A 425 -1.30 -16.34 -3.12
C GLU A 425 -2.01 -14.99 -3.01
N THR A 426 -1.39 -14.05 -2.29
CA THR A 426 -1.82 -12.66 -2.22
C THR A 426 -1.06 -11.86 -3.28
N LEU A 427 -1.79 -11.26 -4.22
CA LEU A 427 -1.25 -10.50 -5.33
C LEU A 427 -1.81 -9.08 -5.37
N GLY A 428 -1.42 -8.29 -6.36
CA GLY A 428 -1.90 -6.94 -6.54
C GLY A 428 -1.19 -5.96 -5.60
N GLY A 429 -1.98 -5.31 -4.74
CA GLY A 429 -1.53 -4.24 -3.87
C GLY A 429 -1.57 -2.86 -4.53
N ASN A 430 -2.53 -2.03 -4.14
CA ASN A 430 -2.67 -0.64 -4.58
C ASN A 430 -2.68 0.28 -3.34
N PRO A 431 -1.99 1.43 -3.35
CA PRO A 431 -2.08 2.40 -2.26
C PRO A 431 -3.28 3.34 -2.37
N ILE A 432 -4.02 3.33 -3.49
CA ILE A 432 -5.24 4.12 -3.67
C ILE A 432 -6.36 3.54 -2.80
N PHE A 433 -7.07 4.42 -2.11
CA PHE A 433 -8.22 4.08 -1.28
C PHE A 433 -9.31 5.12 -1.41
N LEU A 434 -10.52 4.69 -1.06
CA LEU A 434 -11.67 5.55 -0.88
C LEU A 434 -11.88 5.78 0.63
N GLU A 435 -12.26 7.00 1.02
CA GLU A 435 -12.54 7.33 2.42
C GLU A 435 -14.03 7.50 2.69
N ALA A 436 -14.50 6.98 3.82
CA ALA A 436 -15.83 7.22 4.40
C ALA A 436 -15.68 7.65 5.86
N THR A 437 -16.66 8.37 6.40
CA THR A 437 -16.75 8.61 7.85
C THR A 437 -16.82 7.27 8.57
N SER A 438 -16.04 7.08 9.62
CA SER A 438 -15.96 5.79 10.28
C SER A 438 -17.28 5.42 10.93
N SER A 439 -17.62 4.13 10.85
CA SER A 439 -18.81 3.54 11.50
C SER A 439 -18.71 3.48 13.02
N THR A 440 -17.48 3.52 13.57
CA THR A 440 -17.21 3.35 15.00
C THR A 440 -16.83 4.65 15.70
N ASP A 441 -16.23 5.61 14.99
CA ASP A 441 -15.92 6.93 15.51
C ASP A 441 -16.07 8.00 14.43
N ALA A 442 -17.11 8.83 14.53
CA ALA A 442 -17.39 9.92 13.58
C ALA A 442 -16.24 10.95 13.42
N ARG A 443 -15.23 10.94 14.30
CA ARG A 443 -14.01 11.77 14.19
C ARG A 443 -12.93 11.15 13.31
N THR A 444 -13.10 9.90 12.89
CA THR A 444 -12.15 9.16 12.08
C THR A 444 -12.75 8.76 10.74
N LYS A 445 -11.89 8.36 9.80
CA LYS A 445 -12.29 7.87 8.49
C LYS A 445 -11.85 6.44 8.28
N ASP A 446 -12.75 5.63 7.73
CA ASP A 446 -12.48 4.28 7.25
C ASP A 446 -11.93 4.37 5.82
N ARG A 447 -10.98 3.49 5.50
CA ARG A 447 -10.34 3.42 4.17
C ARG A 447 -10.70 2.10 3.51
N THR A 448 -11.22 2.17 2.30
CA THR A 448 -11.39 1.01 1.42
C THR A 448 -10.34 1.07 0.34
N TYR A 449 -9.30 0.26 0.45
CA TYR A 449 -8.28 0.16 -0.58
C TYR A 449 -8.88 -0.42 -1.86
N LEU A 450 -8.58 0.23 -2.98
CA LEU A 450 -8.85 -0.34 -4.29
C LEU A 450 -7.83 -1.44 -4.55
N THR A 451 -8.17 -2.37 -5.42
CA THR A 451 -7.27 -3.43 -5.84
C THR A 451 -6.52 -3.01 -7.08
N GLN A 452 -5.47 -3.75 -7.40
CA GLN A 452 -4.86 -3.67 -8.72
C GLN A 452 -5.77 -4.28 -9.77
N ARG A 453 -5.46 -3.96 -11.01
CA ARG A 453 -6.27 -4.37 -12.14
C ARG A 453 -5.83 -5.74 -12.66
N PHE A 454 -6.74 -6.50 -13.28
CA PHE A 454 -6.39 -7.66 -14.09
C PHE A 454 -6.59 -7.32 -15.56
N ILE A 455 -5.72 -7.84 -16.42
CA ILE A 455 -5.92 -7.83 -17.88
C ILE A 455 -5.85 -9.28 -18.35
N VAL A 456 -6.89 -9.71 -19.05
CA VAL A 456 -6.98 -11.06 -19.61
C VAL A 456 -6.70 -10.96 -21.10
N ALA A 457 -5.62 -11.56 -21.57
CA ALA A 457 -5.18 -11.46 -22.96
C ALA A 457 -4.43 -12.73 -23.37
N ASP A 458 -4.48 -13.07 -24.65
CA ASP A 458 -3.59 -14.07 -25.25
C ASP A 458 -2.27 -13.36 -25.56
N LEU A 459 -1.23 -13.63 -24.77
CA LEU A 459 0.05 -12.92 -24.87
C LEU A 459 1.00 -13.56 -25.90
N ASP A 460 0.75 -14.81 -26.29
CA ASP A 460 1.62 -15.56 -27.21
C ASP A 460 0.93 -16.09 -28.47
N ASP A 461 -0.30 -15.63 -28.73
CA ASP A 461 -1.15 -15.95 -29.88
C ASP A 461 -1.35 -17.47 -30.05
N ASP A 462 -1.48 -18.18 -28.92
CA ASP A 462 -1.69 -19.64 -28.89
C ASP A 462 -3.17 -20.05 -28.79
N GLY A 463 -4.07 -19.07 -28.79
CA GLY A 463 -5.52 -19.20 -28.62
C GLY A 463 -5.94 -19.39 -27.16
N LYS A 464 -5.02 -19.31 -26.20
CA LYS A 464 -5.29 -19.39 -24.76
C LYS A 464 -5.00 -18.05 -24.12
N VAL A 465 -5.76 -17.74 -23.08
CA VAL A 465 -5.59 -16.49 -22.36
C VAL A 465 -4.72 -16.66 -21.11
N GLU A 466 -3.96 -15.61 -20.85
CA GLU A 466 -3.26 -15.34 -19.61
C GLU A 466 -4.00 -14.30 -18.80
N VAL A 467 -3.72 -14.29 -17.50
CA VAL A 467 -4.13 -13.22 -16.60
C VAL A 467 -2.90 -12.45 -16.17
N VAL A 468 -2.80 -11.21 -16.63
CA VAL A 468 -1.74 -10.27 -16.25
C VAL A 468 -2.18 -9.44 -15.06
N THR A 469 -1.28 -9.32 -14.10
CA THR A 469 -1.46 -8.48 -12.91
C THR A 469 -0.10 -8.04 -12.34
N VAL A 470 -0.11 -7.37 -11.20
CA VAL A 470 1.09 -6.94 -10.47
C VAL A 470 1.21 -7.66 -9.14
N HIS A 471 2.43 -7.67 -8.59
CA HIS A 471 2.70 -8.05 -7.22
C HIS A 471 3.53 -6.95 -6.56
N ASN A 472 2.85 -6.04 -5.85
CA ASN A 472 3.50 -5.03 -5.02
C ASN A 472 3.73 -5.59 -3.60
N ARG A 473 5.00 -5.68 -3.20
CA ARG A 473 5.39 -6.20 -1.89
C ARG A 473 5.31 -5.10 -0.83
N ASP A 474 4.37 -5.30 0.08
CA ASP A 474 4.20 -4.44 1.26
C ASP A 474 5.38 -4.62 2.22
N ALA A 475 6.00 -3.50 2.62
CA ALA A 475 7.06 -3.47 3.62
C ALA A 475 6.59 -4.06 4.96
N ALA A 476 5.30 -3.91 5.26
CA ALA A 476 4.68 -4.47 6.45
C ALA A 476 4.07 -5.86 6.22
N ARG A 477 4.20 -6.48 5.03
CA ARG A 477 3.60 -7.78 4.68
C ARG A 477 2.13 -7.93 5.12
N GLY A 478 1.33 -6.87 5.00
CA GLY A 478 -0.08 -6.88 5.40
C GLY A 478 -0.36 -6.72 6.90
N PHE A 479 0.66 -6.58 7.76
CA PHE A 479 0.46 -6.41 9.21
C PHE A 479 -0.19 -5.07 9.62
N VAL A 480 -0.29 -4.09 8.72
CA VAL A 480 -0.90 -2.77 9.00
C VAL A 480 -1.96 -2.42 7.95
N GLU A 481 -3.22 -2.79 8.20
CA GLU A 481 -4.33 -2.57 7.26
C GLU A 481 -4.52 -1.09 6.85
N ARG A 482 -4.21 -0.13 7.74
CA ARG A 482 -4.39 1.32 7.47
C ARG A 482 -3.22 1.99 6.74
N PHE A 483 -2.09 1.31 6.57
CA PHE A 483 -0.90 1.86 5.93
C PHE A 483 -0.24 0.83 5.01
N ARG A 484 -0.67 0.81 3.75
CA ARG A 484 -0.03 0.03 2.70
C ARG A 484 1.16 0.80 2.11
N LYS A 485 2.39 0.40 2.45
CA LYS A 485 3.61 0.97 1.86
C LYS A 485 4.39 -0.12 1.13
N TYR A 486 4.35 -0.04 -0.18
CA TYR A 486 5.07 -0.95 -1.05
C TYR A 486 6.50 -0.49 -1.29
N THR A 487 7.41 -1.45 -1.37
CA THR A 487 8.85 -1.19 -1.57
C THR A 487 9.43 -1.88 -2.79
N ARG A 488 8.73 -2.89 -3.30
CA ARG A 488 9.02 -3.51 -4.59
C ARG A 488 7.72 -3.79 -5.33
N GLY A 489 7.78 -3.72 -6.65
CA GLY A 489 6.71 -4.12 -7.55
C GLY A 489 7.26 -4.96 -8.68
N ARG A 490 6.42 -5.79 -9.27
CA ARG A 490 6.71 -6.51 -10.51
C ARG A 490 5.41 -6.84 -11.22
N MET A 491 5.46 -6.91 -12.54
CA MET A 491 4.40 -7.48 -13.37
C MET A 491 4.48 -9.00 -13.34
N ILE A 492 3.36 -9.68 -13.45
CA ILE A 492 3.29 -11.15 -13.58
C ILE A 492 2.20 -11.54 -14.58
N ALA A 493 2.41 -12.64 -15.28
CA ALA A 493 1.39 -13.31 -16.07
C ALA A 493 1.13 -14.72 -15.52
N LEU A 494 -0.14 -15.04 -15.36
CA LEU A 494 -0.61 -16.31 -14.82
C LEU A 494 -1.38 -17.08 -15.89
N ARG A 495 -1.17 -18.40 -15.97
CA ARG A 495 -1.96 -19.31 -16.83
C ARG A 495 -2.57 -20.41 -15.98
N TRP A 496 -3.83 -20.76 -16.26
CA TRP A 496 -4.50 -21.86 -15.58
C TRP A 496 -3.91 -23.20 -16.01
N ASN A 497 -3.42 -24.00 -15.06
CA ASN A 497 -2.80 -25.30 -15.34
C ASN A 497 -3.72 -26.50 -15.07
N LYS A 498 -5.05 -26.27 -15.03
CA LYS A 498 -6.10 -27.24 -14.63
C LYS A 498 -6.25 -27.47 -13.12
N VAL A 499 -5.33 -26.97 -12.31
CA VAL A 499 -5.39 -27.10 -10.84
C VAL A 499 -5.34 -25.73 -10.16
N ASN A 500 -4.40 -24.87 -10.59
CA ASN A 500 -4.14 -23.54 -10.03
C ASN A 500 -3.80 -22.54 -11.13
N MET A 501 -3.85 -21.25 -10.79
CA MET A 501 -3.17 -20.20 -11.55
C MET A 501 -1.67 -20.34 -11.32
N LYS A 502 -0.90 -20.54 -12.40
CA LYS A 502 0.55 -20.68 -12.35
C LYS A 502 1.20 -19.45 -12.95
N GLU A 503 2.15 -18.84 -12.24
CA GLU A 503 3.04 -17.81 -12.79
C GLU A 503 3.87 -18.42 -13.93
N ILE A 504 3.69 -17.88 -15.13
CA ILE A 504 4.39 -18.33 -16.35
C ILE A 504 5.32 -17.27 -16.91
N TRP A 505 5.15 -16.01 -16.49
CA TRP A 505 6.08 -14.93 -16.77
C TRP A 505 6.10 -13.96 -15.59
N THR A 506 7.28 -13.40 -15.36
CA THR A 506 7.57 -12.43 -14.31
C THR A 506 8.36 -11.32 -14.97
N GLY A 507 7.90 -10.08 -14.83
CA GLY A 507 8.66 -8.91 -15.24
C GLY A 507 9.76 -8.55 -14.25
N GLU A 508 10.50 -7.51 -14.58
CA GLU A 508 11.60 -7.00 -13.78
C GLU A 508 11.14 -6.53 -12.38
N ASP A 509 11.96 -6.84 -11.37
CA ASP A 509 11.73 -6.39 -9.99
C ASP A 509 12.12 -4.92 -9.88
N ILE A 510 11.14 -4.03 -9.71
CA ILE A 510 11.35 -2.60 -9.59
C ILE A 510 11.42 -2.12 -8.14
N SER A 511 12.22 -1.07 -7.89
CA SER A 511 12.31 -0.40 -6.58
C SER A 511 11.22 0.65 -6.43
N GLY A 512 10.25 0.41 -5.56
CA GLY A 512 9.00 1.18 -5.53
C GLY A 512 7.79 0.30 -5.67
N TYR A 513 6.78 0.77 -6.37
CA TYR A 513 5.59 -0.01 -6.66
C TYR A 513 4.98 0.40 -8.00
N ILE A 514 4.22 -0.53 -8.58
CA ILE A 514 3.43 -0.26 -9.77
C ILE A 514 2.10 0.35 -9.32
N SER A 515 1.81 1.59 -9.70
CA SER A 515 0.55 2.25 -9.34
C SER A 515 -0.61 1.77 -10.21
N ASP A 516 -0.36 1.59 -11.50
CA ASP A 516 -1.33 1.07 -12.48
C ASP A 516 -0.58 0.57 -13.72
N PHE A 517 -1.26 -0.21 -14.58
CA PHE A 517 -0.69 -0.76 -15.81
C PHE A 517 -1.73 -0.96 -16.92
N SER A 518 -1.24 -1.18 -18.12
CA SER A 518 -1.99 -1.57 -19.31
C SER A 518 -1.15 -2.51 -20.19
N LEU A 519 -1.78 -3.08 -21.21
CA LEU A 519 -1.10 -3.81 -22.28
C LEU A 519 -1.36 -3.09 -23.61
N ALA A 520 -0.34 -2.97 -24.44
CA ALA A 520 -0.45 -2.43 -25.79
C ALA A 520 0.71 -2.88 -26.66
N ASP A 521 0.46 -3.04 -27.95
CA ASP A 521 1.51 -3.12 -28.97
C ASP A 521 1.95 -1.70 -29.33
N LEU A 522 3.00 -1.22 -28.67
CA LEU A 522 3.53 0.14 -28.86
C LEU A 522 4.56 0.21 -29.99
N ASN A 523 5.01 -0.93 -30.51
CA ASN A 523 6.07 -1.00 -31.51
C ASN A 523 5.57 -1.48 -32.89
N GLY A 524 4.32 -1.94 -32.97
CA GLY A 524 3.65 -2.41 -34.19
C GLY A 524 4.06 -3.82 -34.62
N ASP A 525 4.62 -4.64 -33.73
CA ASP A 525 5.10 -6.00 -34.03
C ASP A 525 4.03 -7.10 -33.84
N GLY A 526 2.83 -6.70 -33.41
CA GLY A 526 1.69 -7.58 -33.14
C GLY A 526 1.71 -8.24 -31.77
N ARG A 527 2.72 -7.97 -30.91
CA ARG A 527 2.81 -8.48 -29.54
C ARG A 527 2.52 -7.37 -28.54
N LEU A 528 1.91 -7.76 -27.43
CA LEU A 528 1.61 -6.83 -26.35
C LEU A 528 2.84 -6.61 -25.47
N GLU A 529 3.19 -5.35 -25.23
CA GLU A 529 4.09 -4.96 -24.15
C GLU A 529 3.33 -4.68 -22.86
N ALA A 530 4.00 -4.89 -21.73
CA ALA A 530 3.55 -4.41 -20.44
C ALA A 530 3.92 -2.92 -20.29
N VAL A 531 2.90 -2.07 -20.16
CA VAL A 531 3.06 -0.62 -19.98
C VAL A 531 2.61 -0.27 -18.58
N TYR A 532 3.49 0.24 -17.73
CA TYR A 532 3.14 0.48 -16.33
C TYR A 532 3.74 1.74 -15.74
N ALA A 533 3.02 2.31 -14.78
CA ALA A 533 3.46 3.45 -13.99
C ALA A 533 4.17 2.96 -12.74
N MET A 534 5.48 3.23 -12.67
CA MET A 534 6.29 2.98 -11.47
C MET A 534 6.33 4.24 -10.61
N VAL A 535 6.09 4.09 -9.30
CA VAL A 535 6.34 5.13 -8.30
C VAL A 535 7.54 4.72 -7.47
N ALA A 536 8.60 5.52 -7.50
CA ALA A 536 9.86 5.20 -6.85
C ALA A 536 9.69 5.13 -5.32
N SER A 537 10.36 4.15 -4.68
CA SER A 537 10.44 4.07 -3.22
C SER A 537 11.38 5.16 -2.69
N THR A 538 10.82 6.29 -2.28
CA THR A 538 11.59 7.39 -1.66
C THR A 538 11.45 7.39 -0.13
N GLY A 539 12.44 7.96 0.57
CA GLY A 539 12.36 8.20 2.02
C GLY A 539 11.23 9.18 2.37
N LEU A 540 10.78 9.20 3.64
CA LEU A 540 9.66 10.05 4.10
C LEU A 540 9.84 11.56 3.82
N THR A 541 11.08 12.02 3.63
CA THR A 541 11.44 13.43 3.41
C THR A 541 11.71 13.76 1.94
N GLN A 542 11.73 12.77 1.05
CA GLN A 542 12.03 12.97 -0.38
C GLN A 542 10.75 13.14 -1.20
N ALA A 543 10.78 14.06 -2.16
CA ALA A 543 9.70 14.22 -3.11
C ALA A 543 9.49 12.91 -3.89
N ARG A 544 8.22 12.54 -4.09
CA ARG A 544 7.89 11.38 -4.92
C ARG A 544 8.26 11.65 -6.37
N SER A 545 8.71 10.60 -7.06
CA SER A 545 8.90 10.59 -8.50
C SER A 545 8.26 9.34 -9.08
N SER A 546 7.83 9.45 -10.34
CA SER A 546 7.27 8.33 -11.08
C SER A 546 7.88 8.25 -12.47
N ASN A 547 7.84 7.07 -13.07
CA ASN A 547 8.27 6.83 -14.44
C ASN A 547 7.19 5.99 -15.12
N ILE A 548 7.12 6.12 -16.45
CA ILE A 548 6.43 5.15 -17.29
C ILE A 548 7.47 4.15 -17.75
N VAL A 549 7.14 2.87 -17.65
CA VAL A 549 7.99 1.76 -18.05
C VAL A 549 7.26 0.96 -19.11
N VAL A 550 7.99 0.58 -20.14
CA VAL A 550 7.52 -0.33 -21.19
C VAL A 550 8.45 -1.52 -21.20
N GLU A 551 7.88 -2.69 -20.98
CA GLU A 551 8.60 -3.94 -20.83
C GLU A 551 8.07 -4.96 -21.83
N GLN A 552 8.98 -5.56 -22.58
CA GLN A 552 8.62 -6.60 -23.53
C GLN A 552 8.25 -7.87 -22.75
N ILE A 553 7.07 -8.42 -23.02
CA ILE A 553 6.68 -9.70 -22.42
C ILE A 553 7.49 -10.78 -23.13
N GLY A 554 8.40 -11.39 -22.36
CA GLY A 554 9.31 -12.42 -22.85
C GLY A 554 8.61 -13.73 -23.22
N SER A 555 9.39 -14.74 -23.57
CA SER A 555 8.85 -16.08 -23.82
C SER A 555 8.18 -16.63 -22.57
N LEU A 556 6.91 -17.01 -22.70
CA LEU A 556 6.13 -17.59 -21.62
C LEU A 556 6.67 -18.99 -21.26
N SER A 557 6.94 -19.23 -19.98
CA SER A 557 7.42 -20.54 -19.52
C SER A 557 6.28 -21.56 -19.53
N GLY A 558 6.49 -22.70 -20.21
CA GLY A 558 5.49 -23.77 -20.31
C GLY A 558 5.01 -24.13 -21.73
N LYS A 559 5.69 -23.64 -22.78
CA LYS A 559 5.67 -24.32 -24.08
C LYS A 559 6.34 -25.69 -24.02
#